data_AF-A0A087UGA9-F1
#
_entry.id   AF-A0A087UGA9-F1
#
_cell.length_a   1.000
_cell.length_b   1.000
_cell.length_c   1.000
_cell.angle_alpha   90.00
_cell.angle_beta   90.00
_cell.angle_gamma   90.00
#
_symmetry.space_group_name_H-M   'P 1'
#
loop_
_entity.id
_entity.type
_entity.pdbx_description
1 polymer ?
#
loop_
_entity_poly.entity_id
_entity_poly.type
_entity_poly.pdbx_seq_one_letter_code
_entity_poly.pdbx_strand_id
1 'polypeptide(L)'
;MIHPYVIDTSVIFNASGIRGKKDSLKNLTLMHLNEKIQVGKQGHHPVEDCIATMKLVQLKLGNSLQYGDAVLENNSTNANKEVILEEIKSNQEDNKIENKINFSSDSSEKIPHQVEEVSNSKSVDGFFSKA
;
A
#
# COMPACT_ATOMS: atom_id res chain seq x y z
N MET A 1 -4.68 41.72 9.12
CA MET A 1 -4.89 41.31 7.71
C MET A 1 -4.68 39.81 7.61
N ILE A 2 -5.43 39.10 6.75
CA ILE A 2 -5.31 37.66 6.49
C ILE A 2 -4.71 37.49 5.09
N HIS A 3 -3.66 36.65 4.96
CA HIS A 3 -3.07 36.33 3.66
C HIS A 3 -3.90 35.25 2.94
N PRO A 4 -4.21 35.40 1.64
CA PRO A 4 -5.10 34.46 0.94
C PRO A 4 -4.44 33.12 0.61
N TYR A 5 -3.11 33.07 0.50
CA TYR A 5 -2.38 31.84 0.18
C TYR A 5 -1.70 31.30 1.44
N VAL A 6 -2.34 30.33 2.08
CA VAL A 6 -1.83 29.64 3.28
C VAL A 6 -2.04 28.15 3.09
N ILE A 7 -1.01 27.37 3.40
CA ILE A 7 -1.10 25.91 3.47
C ILE A 7 -1.12 25.54 4.95
N ASP A 8 -2.20 24.90 5.37
CA ASP A 8 -2.34 24.35 6.72
C ASP A 8 -1.94 22.87 6.69
N THR A 9 -0.82 22.53 7.34
CA THR A 9 -0.33 21.14 7.43
C THR A 9 -1.33 20.20 8.08
N SER A 10 -2.15 20.69 9.02
CA SER A 10 -3.20 19.90 9.66
C SER A 10 -4.39 19.58 8.76
N VAL A 11 -4.47 20.21 7.58
CA VAL A 11 -5.51 19.98 6.57
C VAL A 11 -5.00 19.13 5.41
N ILE A 12 -3.77 19.40 4.93
CA ILE A 12 -3.19 18.66 3.80
C ILE A 12 -2.70 17.26 4.18
N PHE A 13 -2.54 17.00 5.48
CA PHE A 13 -2.41 15.67 6.06
C PHE A 13 -3.71 15.30 6.77
N ASN A 14 -4.22 14.11 6.47
CA ASN A 14 -5.42 13.55 7.08
C ASN A 14 -5.14 12.08 7.40
N ALA A 15 -4.55 11.84 8.58
CA ALA A 15 -4.25 10.48 9.02
C ALA A 15 -5.52 9.72 9.43
N SER A 16 -6.54 10.44 9.93
CA SER A 16 -7.77 9.84 10.44
C SER A 16 -8.75 9.36 9.36
N GLY A 17 -8.63 9.86 8.12
CA GLY A 17 -9.62 9.63 7.07
C GLY A 17 -10.91 10.44 7.23
N ILE A 18 -11.10 11.19 8.31
CA ILE A 18 -12.31 11.98 8.56
C ILE A 18 -12.07 13.43 8.15
N ARG A 19 -12.77 13.88 7.10
CA ARG A 19 -12.69 15.27 6.62
C ARG A 19 -13.07 16.24 7.74
N GLY A 20 -12.22 17.25 7.96
CA GLY A 20 -12.42 18.28 8.98
C GLY A 20 -11.83 17.94 10.36
N LYS A 21 -11.42 16.69 10.60
CA LYS A 21 -10.61 16.36 11.78
C LYS A 21 -9.16 16.73 11.52
N LYS A 22 -8.60 17.57 12.38
CA LYS A 22 -7.21 18.05 12.29
C LYS A 22 -6.33 17.28 13.27
N ASP A 23 -5.25 16.71 12.78
CA ASP A 23 -4.22 16.08 13.62
C ASP A 23 -3.25 17.14 14.18
N SER A 24 -2.72 16.89 15.37
CA SER A 24 -1.75 17.80 15.99
C SER A 24 -0.40 17.73 15.28
N LEU A 25 0.36 18.83 15.28
CA LEU A 25 1.71 18.86 14.71
C LEU A 25 2.61 17.77 15.30
N LYS A 26 2.49 17.50 16.61
CA LYS A 26 3.21 16.43 17.30
C LYS A 26 2.89 15.03 16.76
N ASN A 27 1.63 14.76 16.44
CA ASN A 27 1.25 13.49 15.84
C ASN A 27 1.73 13.40 14.40
N LEU A 28 1.54 14.47 13.61
CA LEU A 28 1.97 14.49 12.20
C LEU A 28 3.47 14.27 12.06
N THR A 29 4.28 14.96 12.86
CA THR A 29 5.75 14.81 12.88
C THR A 29 6.17 13.42 13.32
N LEU A 30 5.52 12.86 14.33
CA LEU A 30 5.79 11.49 14.76
C LEU A 30 5.44 10.48 13.67
N MET A 31 4.28 10.61 13.02
CA MET A 31 3.82 9.64 12.01
C MET A 31 4.61 9.72 10.70
N HIS A 32 4.90 10.93 10.22
CA HIS A 32 5.46 11.12 8.87
C HIS A 32 6.97 11.35 8.86
N LEU A 33 7.54 11.91 9.94
CA LEU A 33 8.98 12.21 10.03
C LEU A 33 9.69 11.32 11.05
N ASN A 34 8.94 10.54 11.86
CA ASN A 34 9.47 9.81 13.01
C ASN A 34 10.20 10.73 14.02
N GLU A 35 9.78 12.00 14.08
CA GLU A 35 10.36 13.02 14.96
C GLU A 35 9.43 13.32 16.13
N LYS A 36 9.98 13.36 17.36
CA LYS A 36 9.26 13.79 18.55
C LYS A 36 9.61 15.25 18.85
N ILE A 37 8.66 16.14 18.64
CA ILE A 37 8.77 17.56 19.00
C ILE A 37 8.02 17.85 20.30
N GLN A 38 8.24 19.04 20.89
CA GLN A 38 7.49 19.51 22.05
C GLN A 38 7.54 18.51 23.22
N VAL A 39 8.74 17.98 23.49
CA VAL A 39 8.98 16.95 24.52
C VAL A 39 9.25 17.57 25.88
N GLY A 40 9.75 18.81 25.91
CA GLY A 40 10.09 19.52 27.14
C GLY A 40 8.88 20.03 27.93
N LYS A 41 9.10 20.32 29.22
CA LYS A 41 8.10 20.96 30.10
C LYS A 41 8.02 22.49 29.93
N GLN A 42 8.90 23.07 29.13
CA GLN A 42 9.04 24.51 28.89
C GLN A 42 8.00 25.06 27.89
N GLY A 43 7.01 24.26 27.48
CA GLY A 43 6.02 24.66 26.47
C GLY A 43 6.52 24.48 25.04
N HIS A 44 5.86 25.18 24.11
CA HIS A 44 6.15 25.12 22.66
C HIS A 44 7.33 26.01 22.28
N HIS A 45 8.18 25.54 21.37
CA HIS A 45 9.29 26.31 20.82
C HIS A 45 8.98 26.72 19.37
N PRO A 46 8.72 28.01 19.08
CA PRO A 46 8.26 28.43 17.76
C PRO A 46 9.18 28.01 16.61
N VAL A 47 10.50 28.04 16.81
CA VAL A 47 11.46 27.63 15.78
C VAL A 47 11.38 26.12 15.52
N GLU A 48 11.15 25.31 16.55
CA GLU A 48 10.98 23.86 16.40
C GLU A 48 9.71 23.58 15.58
N ASP A 49 8.61 24.23 15.93
CA ASP A 49 7.32 24.09 15.27
C ASP A 49 7.39 24.54 13.80
N CYS A 50 8.07 25.66 13.51
CA CYS A 50 8.29 26.14 12.14
C CYS A 50 9.13 25.17 11.31
N ILE A 51 10.24 24.65 11.85
CA ILE A 51 11.10 23.69 11.15
C ILE A 51 10.32 22.41 10.87
N ALA A 52 9.61 21.88 11.86
CA ALA A 52 8.83 20.67 11.74
C ALA A 52 7.70 20.82 10.70
N THR A 53 7.01 21.96 10.69
CA THR A 53 5.99 22.29 9.70
C THR A 53 6.58 22.33 8.29
N MET A 54 7.75 22.97 8.11
CA MET A 54 8.41 23.03 6.81
C MET A 54 8.86 21.66 6.31
N LYS A 55 9.40 20.80 7.20
CA LYS A 55 9.75 19.41 6.85
C LYS A 55 8.53 18.62 6.36
N LEU A 56 7.39 18.75 7.02
CA LEU A 56 6.14 18.10 6.60
C LEU A 56 5.70 18.58 5.21
N VAL A 57 5.76 19.89 4.94
CA VAL A 57 5.42 20.44 3.62
C VAL A 57 6.38 19.93 2.55
N GLN A 58 7.68 19.94 2.83
CA GLN A 58 8.69 19.39 1.91
C GLN A 58 8.46 17.90 1.65
N LEU A 59 8.13 17.12 2.67
CA LEU A 59 7.80 15.70 2.54
C LEU A 59 6.59 15.51 1.63
N LYS A 60 5.51 16.27 1.83
CA LYS A 60 4.32 16.21 0.97
C LYS A 60 4.66 16.53 -0.48
N LEU A 61 5.42 17.60 -0.71
CA LEU A 61 5.81 18.05 -2.06
C LEU A 61 6.76 17.07 -2.77
N GLY A 62 7.59 16.34 -2.02
CA GLY A 62 8.46 15.30 -2.55
C GLY A 62 7.75 13.98 -2.88
N ASN A 63 6.47 13.85 -2.50
CA ASN A 63 5.65 12.68 -2.76
C ASN A 63 4.47 13.03 -3.68
N SER A 64 3.48 12.13 -3.78
CA SER A 64 2.26 12.38 -4.54
C SER A 64 1.31 13.34 -3.82
N LEU A 65 0.36 13.92 -4.56
CA LEU A 65 -0.68 14.78 -4.00
C LEU A 65 -1.53 14.05 -2.93
N GLN A 66 -1.72 12.74 -3.10
CA GLN A 66 -2.51 11.90 -2.21
C GLN A 66 -1.77 11.53 -0.92
N TYR A 67 -0.44 11.59 -0.91
CA TYR A 67 0.39 11.14 0.21
C TYR A 67 -0.06 11.73 1.56
N GLY A 68 -0.31 10.89 2.56
CA GLY A 68 -0.74 11.32 3.88
C GLY A 68 -2.18 11.83 3.96
N ASP A 69 -3.01 11.61 2.93
CA ASP A 69 -4.47 11.75 3.02
C ASP A 69 -5.14 10.38 2.85
N ALA A 70 -5.56 9.80 3.98
CA ALA A 70 -6.16 8.47 4.02
C ALA A 70 -7.41 8.33 3.13
N VAL A 71 -8.15 9.41 2.86
CA VAL A 71 -9.31 9.33 1.95
C VAL A 71 -8.86 9.19 0.50
N LEU A 72 -7.84 9.95 0.10
CA LEU A 72 -7.37 9.96 -1.29
C LEU A 72 -6.53 8.73 -1.62
N GLU A 73 -5.72 8.26 -0.66
CA GLU A 73 -4.92 7.03 -0.82
C GLU A 73 -5.82 5.80 -0.98
N ASN A 74 -6.89 5.69 -0.20
CA ASN A 74 -7.85 4.59 -0.31
C ASN A 74 -8.54 4.57 -1.68
N ASN A 75 -8.98 5.74 -2.17
CA ASN A 75 -9.63 5.84 -3.47
C ASN A 75 -8.70 5.47 -4.62
N SER A 76 -7.43 5.90 -4.55
CA SER A 76 -6.42 5.56 -5.56
C SER A 76 -6.14 4.07 -5.58
N THR A 77 -6.08 3.44 -4.40
CA THR A 77 -5.85 1.99 -4.27
C THR A 77 -7.04 1.18 -4.80
N ASN A 78 -8.26 1.61 -4.49
CA ASN A 78 -9.47 0.94 -4.96
C ASN A 78 -9.61 1.01 -6.48
N ALA A 79 -9.38 2.17 -7.10
CA ALA A 79 -9.40 2.31 -8.54
C ALA A 79 -8.38 1.39 -9.22
N ASN A 80 -7.14 1.35 -8.71
CA ASN A 80 -6.11 0.44 -9.24
C ASN A 80 -6.50 -1.04 -9.06
N LYS A 81 -7.14 -1.38 -7.93
CA LYS A 81 -7.60 -2.74 -7.66
C LYS A 81 -8.71 -3.16 -8.64
N GLU A 82 -9.64 -2.27 -8.96
CA GLU A 82 -10.71 -2.55 -9.93
C GLU A 82 -10.14 -2.80 -11.33
N VAL A 83 -9.20 -1.98 -11.79
CA VAL A 83 -8.52 -2.18 -13.09
C VAL A 83 -7.79 -3.52 -13.15
N ILE A 84 -7.03 -3.87 -12.11
CA ILE A 84 -6.33 -5.16 -12.04
C ILE A 84 -7.33 -6.33 -12.01
N LEU A 85 -8.46 -6.18 -11.31
CA LEU A 85 -9.50 -7.21 -11.28
C LEU A 85 -10.18 -7.39 -12.64
N GLU A 86 -10.36 -6.31 -13.41
CA GLU A 86 -10.87 -6.39 -14.78
C GLU A 86 -9.89 -7.11 -15.72
N GLU A 87 -8.60 -6.78 -15.63
CA GLU A 87 -7.53 -7.42 -16.42
C GLU A 87 -7.38 -8.92 -16.08
N ILE A 88 -7.54 -9.30 -14.82
CA ILE A 88 -7.53 -10.72 -14.42
C ILE A 88 -8.75 -11.46 -14.98
N LYS A 89 -9.94 -10.82 -14.98
CA LYS A 89 -11.17 -11.43 -15.52
C LYS A 89 -11.07 -11.68 -17.02
N SER A 90 -10.57 -10.71 -17.80
CA SER A 90 -10.40 -10.87 -19.25
C SER A 90 -9.44 -12.02 -19.57
N ASN A 91 -8.30 -12.08 -18.87
CA ASN A 91 -7.33 -13.17 -19.06
C ASN A 91 -7.90 -14.55 -18.69
N GLN A 92 -8.81 -14.65 -17.73
CA GLN A 92 -9.47 -15.92 -17.40
C GLN A 92 -10.50 -16.36 -18.46
N GLU A 93 -11.17 -15.41 -19.13
CA GLU A 93 -12.09 -15.71 -20.22
C GLU A 93 -11.35 -16.21 -21.47
N ASP A 94 -10.22 -15.58 -21.82
CA ASP A 94 -9.38 -15.99 -22.94
C ASP A 94 -8.81 -17.41 -22.75
N ASN A 95 -8.30 -17.72 -21.56
CA ASN A 95 -7.81 -19.07 -21.21
C ASN A 95 -8.94 -20.12 -21.20
N LYS A 96 -10.20 -19.73 -20.98
CA LYS A 96 -11.35 -20.63 -21.05
C LYS A 96 -11.77 -20.92 -22.50
N ILE A 97 -11.57 -19.97 -23.40
CA ILE A 97 -11.81 -20.15 -24.84
C ILE A 97 -10.75 -21.09 -25.44
N GLU A 98 -9.46 -20.87 -25.14
CA GLU A 98 -8.37 -21.75 -25.62
C GLU A 98 -8.54 -23.21 -25.19
N ASN A 99 -8.93 -23.45 -23.94
CA ASN A 99 -9.20 -24.80 -23.44
C ASN A 99 -10.46 -25.45 -24.07
N LYS A 100 -11.41 -24.66 -24.57
CA LYS A 100 -12.61 -25.18 -25.25
C LYS A 100 -12.32 -25.57 -26.71
N ILE A 101 -11.38 -24.88 -27.37
CA ILE A 101 -10.92 -25.20 -28.72
C ILE A 101 -10.08 -26.49 -28.73
N ASN A 102 -9.31 -26.73 -27.66
CA ASN A 102 -8.54 -27.97 -27.50
C ASN A 102 -9.39 -29.21 -27.17
N PHE A 103 -10.64 -29.05 -26.73
CA PHE A 103 -11.54 -30.18 -26.43
C PHE A 103 -12.43 -30.59 -27.61
N SER A 104 -12.52 -29.79 -28.69
CA SER A 104 -13.36 -30.09 -29.86
C SER A 104 -12.61 -30.77 -31.01
N SER A 105 -11.31 -31.04 -30.88
CA SER A 105 -10.46 -31.50 -31.98
C SER A 105 -9.97 -32.95 -31.90
N ASP A 106 -10.35 -33.76 -30.90
CA ASP A 106 -9.95 -35.18 -30.92
C ASP A 106 -11.03 -36.15 -30.43
N SER A 107 -11.86 -36.57 -31.37
CA SER A 107 -12.65 -37.79 -31.29
C SER A 107 -11.89 -38.93 -31.97
N SER A 108 -10.90 -39.54 -31.28
CA SER A 108 -10.41 -40.89 -31.63
C SER A 108 -9.72 -41.65 -30.47
N GLU A 109 -10.41 -42.71 -30.02
CA GLU A 109 -9.99 -44.02 -29.45
C GLU A 109 -8.70 -44.27 -28.58
N LYS A 110 -8.95 -44.86 -27.37
CA LYS A 110 -8.33 -46.09 -26.72
C LYS A 110 -6.84 -46.06 -26.25
N ILE A 111 -6.32 -46.58 -25.11
CA ILE A 111 -6.63 -47.53 -23.98
C ILE A 111 -5.69 -47.17 -22.77
N PRO A 112 -6.01 -47.48 -21.48
CA PRO A 112 -5.15 -47.16 -20.32
C PRO A 112 -4.14 -48.27 -19.94
N HIS A 113 -3.00 -47.89 -19.35
CA HIS A 113 -2.15 -48.81 -18.59
C HIS A 113 -1.55 -48.15 -17.32
N GLN A 114 -1.77 -48.80 -16.18
CA GLN A 114 -1.26 -48.51 -14.84
C GLN A 114 0.19 -49.00 -14.68
N VAL A 115 1.05 -48.30 -13.92
CA VAL A 115 2.12 -48.89 -13.06
C VAL A 115 2.48 -47.94 -11.90
N GLU A 116 2.20 -48.43 -10.68
CA GLU A 116 2.90 -48.39 -9.37
C GLU A 116 3.48 -47.12 -8.70
N GLU A 117 3.18 -47.06 -7.39
CA GLU A 117 3.77 -46.22 -6.34
C GLU A 117 5.25 -46.52 -6.09
N VAL A 118 6.06 -45.50 -5.80
CA VAL A 118 7.18 -45.62 -4.84
C VAL A 118 7.33 -44.33 -4.04
N SER A 119 7.20 -44.48 -2.72
CA SER A 119 7.51 -43.50 -1.68
C SER A 119 9.01 -43.25 -1.57
N ASN A 120 9.41 -41.99 -1.31
CA ASN A 120 10.66 -41.77 -0.57
C ASN A 120 10.68 -40.42 0.14
N SER A 121 10.69 -40.51 1.46
CA SER A 121 11.03 -39.46 2.41
C SER A 121 12.54 -39.24 2.42
N LYS A 122 12.99 -37.98 2.42
CA LYS A 122 14.28 -37.62 3.03
C LYS A 122 14.18 -36.28 3.76
N SER A 123 14.38 -36.40 5.06
CA SER A 123 14.66 -35.37 6.05
C SER A 123 15.98 -34.66 5.74
N VAL A 124 16.05 -33.35 6.02
CA VAL A 124 17.29 -32.72 6.53
C VAL A 124 16.93 -31.53 7.42
N ASP A 125 17.12 -31.73 8.72
CA ASP A 125 17.18 -30.69 9.74
C ASP A 125 18.49 -29.88 9.64
N GLY A 126 18.37 -28.57 9.86
CA GLY A 126 19.18 -27.89 10.87
C GLY A 126 20.39 -27.06 10.42
N PHE A 127 20.64 -26.03 11.26
CA PHE A 127 21.89 -25.28 11.46
C PHE A 127 22.23 -24.24 10.36
N PHE A 128 22.30 -22.93 10.60
CA PHE A 128 22.96 -22.22 11.71
C PHE A 128 22.44 -20.76 11.85
N SER A 129 22.36 -20.29 13.10
CA SER A 129 22.19 -18.88 13.51
C SER A 129 23.56 -18.22 13.73
N LYS A 130 23.73 -16.95 13.32
CA LYS A 130 24.77 -15.97 13.71
C LYS A 130 24.56 -14.73 12.83
N ALA A 131 24.66 -13.48 13.27
CA ALA A 131 24.88 -12.85 14.57
C ALA A 131 24.40 -11.39 14.42
#